data_AF-A0AA44L9S4-F1
#
_entry.id   AF-A0AA44L9S4-F1
#
_cell.length_a   1.000
_cell.length_b   1.000
_cell.length_c   1.000
_cell.angle_alpha   90.00
_cell.angle_beta   90.00
_cell.angle_gamma   90.00
#
_symmetry.space_group_name_H-M   'P 1'
#
loop_
_entity.id
_entity.type
_entity.pdbx_description
1 polymer ?
#
loop_
_entity_poly.entity_id
_entity_poly.type
_entity_poly.pdbx_seq_one_letter_code
_entity_poly.pdbx_strand_id
1 'polypeptide(L)'
;FGSVACVINWGFGLVVGAMFAREVARRVPGSDYPLLIACAYIGFLTWGGGFSGSMPLLAATPGNPVEHIAGLIPVGDTLFSGFNIFITVALIVVMPFITRMMMPKPSDVVSIDPKLLMEEADFQKQLP
;
A
#
# COMPACT_ATOMS: atom_id res chain seq x y z
N PHE A 1 -2.84 2.46 -7.73
CA PHE A 1 -4.00 2.56 -6.82
C PHE A 1 -3.60 2.33 -5.36
N GLY A 2 -2.97 1.20 -5.01
CA GLY A 2 -2.57 0.88 -3.63
C GLY A 2 -1.77 1.98 -2.91
N SER A 3 -0.78 2.58 -3.58
CA SER A 3 0.00 3.69 -3.00
C SER A 3 -0.85 4.92 -2.66
N VAL A 4 -1.78 5.30 -3.55
CA VAL A 4 -2.68 6.44 -3.30
C VAL A 4 -3.61 6.17 -2.12
N ALA A 5 -4.18 4.96 -2.05
CA ALA A 5 -4.97 4.55 -0.89
C ALA A 5 -4.14 4.56 0.40
N CYS A 6 -2.88 4.14 0.33
CA CYS A 6 -1.95 4.10 1.46
C CYS A 6 -1.57 5.50 1.98
N VAL A 7 -1.46 6.50 1.09
CA VAL A 7 -1.25 7.91 1.49
C VAL A 7 -2.41 8.41 2.35
N ILE A 8 -3.64 8.04 2.01
CA ILE A 8 -4.84 8.43 2.77
C ILE A 8 -4.87 7.67 4.09
N ASN A 9 -4.74 6.34 4.02
CA ASN A 9 -4.65 5.48 5.18
C ASN A 9 -3.92 4.18 4.81
N TRP A 10 -2.92 3.83 5.60
CA TRP A 10 -2.08 2.68 5.30
C TRP A 10 -2.84 1.34 5.25
N GLY A 11 -3.86 1.18 6.09
CA GLY A 11 -4.70 -0.01 6.15
C GLY A 11 -5.52 -0.19 4.87
N PHE A 12 -6.06 0.90 4.33
CA PHE A 12 -6.78 0.86 3.04
C PHE A 12 -5.84 0.44 1.90
N GLY A 13 -4.61 0.94 1.88
CA GLY A 13 -3.59 0.56 0.90
C GLY A 13 -3.36 -0.95 0.84
N LEU A 14 -3.18 -1.58 2.01
CA LEU A 14 -2.93 -3.03 2.10
C LEU A 14 -4.16 -3.87 1.76
N VAL A 15 -5.32 -3.54 2.35
CA VAL A 15 -6.55 -4.32 2.13
C VAL A 15 -7.00 -4.22 0.67
N VAL A 16 -7.13 -2.99 0.16
CA VAL A 16 -7.61 -2.80 -1.22
C VAL A 16 -6.56 -3.26 -2.23
N GLY A 17 -5.26 -3.09 -1.93
CA GLY A 17 -4.18 -3.62 -2.75
C GLY A 17 -4.26 -5.14 -2.92
N ALA A 18 -4.44 -5.88 -1.82
CA ALA A 18 -4.56 -7.34 -1.85
C ALA A 18 -5.83 -7.80 -2.58
N MET A 19 -6.98 -7.15 -2.32
CA MET A 19 -8.23 -7.45 -3.02
C MET A 19 -8.11 -7.20 -4.52
N PHE A 20 -7.49 -6.08 -4.91
CA PHE A 20 -7.29 -5.73 -6.31
C PHE A 20 -6.32 -6.70 -7.01
N ALA A 21 -5.22 -7.10 -6.35
CA ALA A 21 -4.29 -8.10 -6.88
C ALA A 21 -4.99 -9.44 -7.14
N ARG A 22 -5.85 -9.89 -6.21
CA ARG A 22 -6.68 -11.09 -6.41
C ARG A 22 -7.60 -10.93 -7.61
N GLU A 23 -8.27 -9.80 -7.74
CA GLU A 23 -9.22 -9.59 -8.84
C GLU A 23 -8.53 -9.51 -10.21
N VAL A 24 -7.35 -8.88 -10.28
CA VAL A 24 -6.53 -8.87 -11.50
C VAL A 24 -6.12 -10.28 -11.87
N ALA A 25 -5.63 -11.09 -10.92
CA ALA A 25 -5.23 -12.47 -11.17
C ALA A 25 -6.39 -13.35 -11.68
N ARG A 26 -7.64 -13.05 -11.30
CA ARG A 26 -8.83 -13.77 -11.76
C ARG A 26 -9.28 -13.34 -13.16
N ARG A 27 -9.17 -12.05 -13.49
CA ARG A 27 -9.67 -11.48 -14.74
C ARG A 27 -8.65 -11.40 -15.87
N VAL A 28 -7.36 -11.43 -15.54
CA VAL A 28 -6.27 -11.24 -16.51
C VAL A 28 -5.40 -12.51 -16.56
N PRO A 29 -5.69 -13.42 -17.51
CA PRO A 29 -4.89 -14.63 -17.70
C PRO A 29 -3.42 -14.30 -17.98
N GLY A 30 -2.50 -15.13 -17.49
CA GLY A 30 -1.06 -14.92 -17.66
C GLY A 30 -0.48 -13.80 -16.79
N SER A 31 -1.22 -13.32 -15.79
CA SER A 31 -0.67 -12.45 -14.76
C SER A 31 0.23 -13.25 -13.81
N ASP A 32 1.39 -12.70 -13.48
CA ASP A 32 2.27 -13.25 -12.45
C ASP A 32 1.73 -12.92 -11.05
N TYR A 33 1.21 -13.93 -10.36
CA TYR A 33 0.54 -13.74 -9.08
C TYR A 33 1.50 -13.29 -7.97
N PRO A 34 2.72 -13.85 -7.82
CA PRO A 34 3.70 -13.34 -6.85
C PRO A 34 4.01 -11.86 -7.04
N LEU A 35 4.21 -11.40 -8.28
CA LEU A 35 4.45 -9.98 -8.58
C LEU A 35 3.24 -9.11 -8.27
N LEU A 36 2.00 -9.59 -8.52
CA LEU A 36 0.79 -8.86 -8.12
C LEU A 36 0.70 -8.66 -6.61
N ILE A 37 1.03 -9.70 -5.82
CA ILE A 37 1.07 -9.61 -4.35
C ILE A 37 2.19 -8.68 -3.90
N ALA A 38 3.38 -8.75 -4.52
CA ALA A 38 4.46 -7.81 -4.26
C ALA A 38 4.02 -6.36 -4.56
N CYS A 39 3.34 -6.12 -5.68
CA CYS A 39 2.78 -4.81 -6.02
C CYS A 39 1.77 -4.30 -4.98
N ALA A 40 0.91 -5.17 -4.47
CA ALA A 40 -0.04 -4.82 -3.41
C ALA A 40 0.69 -4.34 -2.15
N TYR A 41 1.77 -5.01 -1.76
CA TYR A 41 2.58 -4.62 -0.60
C TYR A 41 3.45 -3.39 -0.85
N ILE A 42 4.02 -3.25 -2.05
CA ILE A 42 4.84 -2.09 -2.47
C ILE A 42 4.08 -0.77 -2.31
N GLY A 43 2.75 -0.77 -2.45
CA GLY A 43 1.92 0.39 -2.16
C GLY A 43 2.13 0.98 -0.76
N PHE A 44 2.57 0.16 0.20
CA PHE A 44 2.85 0.57 1.57
C PHE A 44 4.03 1.54 1.71
N LEU A 45 4.90 1.64 0.70
CA LEU A 45 6.06 2.56 0.72
C LEU A 45 5.66 4.03 0.94
N THR A 46 4.46 4.43 0.52
CA THR A 46 3.99 5.81 0.69
C THR A 46 3.38 6.10 2.06
N TRP A 47 3.24 5.10 2.93
CA TRP A 47 2.64 5.28 4.25
C TRP A 47 3.39 6.33 5.09
N GLY A 48 4.72 6.24 5.13
CA GLY A 48 5.53 7.09 6.01
C GLY A 48 5.34 8.59 5.74
N GLY A 49 5.10 8.95 4.47
CA GLY A 49 4.78 10.31 4.06
C GLY A 49 3.29 10.63 3.94
N GLY A 50 2.41 9.67 4.26
CA GLY A 50 0.96 9.79 4.19
C GLY A 50 0.32 10.31 5.48
N PHE A 51 -0.98 10.59 5.43
CA PHE A 51 -1.73 11.19 6.53
C PHE A 51 -1.82 10.32 7.78
N SER A 52 -1.64 9.01 7.62
CA SER A 52 -1.59 8.04 8.72
C SER A 52 -0.17 7.74 9.21
N GLY A 53 0.83 8.56 8.87
CA GLY A 53 2.21 8.41 9.31
C GLY A 53 2.35 8.61 10.82
N SER A 54 2.74 7.56 11.55
CA SER A 54 2.76 7.60 13.02
C SER A 54 3.77 8.59 13.59
N MET A 55 4.96 8.69 13.01
CA MET A 55 6.01 9.59 13.51
C MET A 55 5.67 11.07 13.34
N PRO A 56 5.23 11.56 12.17
CA PRO A 56 4.77 12.94 12.01
C PRO A 56 3.61 13.31 12.94
N LEU A 57 2.63 12.41 13.11
CA LEU A 57 1.49 12.65 14.00
C LEU A 57 1.92 12.69 15.47
N LEU A 58 2.82 11.80 15.88
CA LEU A 58 3.36 11.79 17.24
C LEU A 58 4.15 13.07 17.52
N ALA A 59 4.98 13.53 16.59
CA ALA A 59 5.76 14.76 16.73
C ALA A 59 4.89 16.02 16.83
N ALA A 60 3.69 16.00 16.23
CA ALA A 60 2.69 17.06 16.32
C ALA A 60 1.78 16.97 17.55
N THR A 61 1.95 15.96 18.41
CA THR A 61 1.08 15.73 19.59
C THR A 61 1.75 16.24 20.87
N PRO A 62 1.09 17.10 21.67
CA PRO A 62 1.62 17.54 22.96
C PRO A 62 1.81 16.39 23.95
N GLY A 63 2.86 16.47 24.76
CA GLY A 63 3.26 15.43 25.70
C GLY A 63 3.97 14.24 25.04
N ASN A 64 4.40 14.37 23.78
CA ASN A 64 5.15 13.29 23.13
C ASN A 64 6.54 13.11 23.78
N PRO A 65 7.12 11.89 23.72
CA PRO A 65 8.34 11.57 24.45
C PRO A 65 9.56 12.44 24.11
N VAL A 66 9.58 13.08 22.95
CA VAL A 66 10.74 13.85 22.43
C VAL A 66 10.50 15.37 22.41
N GLU A 67 9.35 15.84 22.90
CA GLU A 67 9.00 17.27 22.92
C GLU A 67 10.01 18.09 23.71
N HIS A 68 10.55 17.55 24.80
CA HIS A 68 11.57 18.21 25.63
C HIS A 68 12.91 18.46 24.90
N ILE A 69 13.14 17.78 23.77
CA ILE A 69 14.37 17.89 22.97
C ILE A 69 14.14 18.78 21.75
N ALA A 70 13.06 18.54 21.02
CA ALA A 70 12.82 19.15 19.70
C ALA A 70 11.64 20.13 19.66
N GLY A 71 10.89 20.28 20.75
CA GLY A 71 9.60 20.96 20.76
C GLY A 71 8.52 20.18 20.02
N LEU A 72 7.36 20.82 19.85
CA LEU A 72 6.27 20.30 19.03
C LEU A 72 6.55 20.59 17.56
N ILE A 73 6.48 19.58 16.69
CA ILE A 73 6.72 19.73 15.25
C ILE A 73 5.39 19.60 14.50
N PRO A 74 4.84 20.69 13.95
CA PRO A 74 3.58 20.64 13.23
C PRO A 74 3.62 19.74 11.99
N VAL A 75 2.46 19.23 11.58
CA VAL A 75 2.32 18.46 10.32
C VAL A 75 2.70 19.28 9.08
N GLY A 76 2.64 20.62 9.18
CA GLY A 76 3.11 21.56 8.15
C GLY A 76 4.58 21.36 7.77
N ASP A 77 5.43 21.13 8.79
CA ASP A 77 6.88 21.00 8.63
C ASP A 77 7.32 19.56 8.35
N THR A 78 6.40 18.60 8.44
CA THR A 78 6.66 17.17 8.23
C THR A 78 5.90 16.66 7.02
N LEU A 79 4.62 16.29 7.17
CA LEU A 79 3.78 15.73 6.11
C LEU A 79 3.62 16.69 4.92
N PHE A 80 3.44 17.98 5.19
CA PHE A 80 3.26 18.99 4.15
C PHE A 80 4.55 19.69 3.74
N SER A 81 5.71 19.20 4.22
CA SER A 81 7.00 19.68 3.73
C SER A 81 7.17 19.35 2.25
N GLY A 82 7.81 20.25 1.49
CA GLY A 82 8.05 20.06 0.06
C GLY A 82 8.83 18.78 -0.24
N PHE A 83 9.77 18.39 0.64
CA PHE A 83 10.55 17.16 0.51
C PHE A 83 9.68 15.91 0.65
N ASN A 84 8.79 15.86 1.65
CA ASN A 84 7.90 14.72 1.83
C ASN A 84 6.91 14.57 0.68
N ILE A 85 6.31 15.69 0.23
CA ILE A 85 5.40 15.70 -0.92
C ILE A 85 6.14 15.19 -2.17
N PHE A 86 7.36 15.68 -2.41
CA PHE A 86 8.18 15.25 -3.54
C PHE A 86 8.45 13.75 -3.50
N ILE A 87 8.92 13.19 -2.38
CA ILE A 87 9.18 11.74 -2.26
C ILE A 87 7.90 10.93 -2.44
N THR A 88 6.81 11.34 -1.80
CA THR A 88 5.54 10.62 -1.86
C THR A 88 5.01 10.56 -3.30
N VAL A 89 5.01 11.69 -4.00
CA VAL A 89 4.62 11.76 -5.41
C VAL A 89 5.59 10.96 -6.29
N ALA A 90 6.89 11.08 -6.05
CA ALA A 90 7.90 10.31 -6.79
C ALA A 90 7.67 8.81 -6.63
N LEU A 91 7.38 8.30 -5.43
CA LEU A 91 7.05 6.89 -5.21
C LEU A 91 5.78 6.48 -5.96
N ILE A 92 4.72 7.29 -5.92
CA ILE A 92 3.47 7.00 -6.65
C ILE A 92 3.71 6.88 -8.16
N VAL A 93 4.57 7.73 -8.71
CA VAL A 93 4.86 7.78 -10.15
C VAL A 93 5.87 6.72 -10.55
N VAL A 94 6.99 6.59 -9.83
CA VAL A 94 8.13 5.74 -10.20
C VAL A 94 7.86 4.26 -9.96
N MET A 95 7.18 3.90 -8.86
CA MET A 95 6.99 2.48 -8.51
C MET A 95 6.25 1.66 -9.58
N PRO A 96 5.18 2.15 -10.25
CA PRO A 96 4.57 1.45 -11.37
C PRO A 96 5.53 1.13 -12.53
N PHE A 97 6.52 1.99 -12.79
CA PHE A 97 7.51 1.72 -13.83
C PHE A 97 8.51 0.65 -13.37
N ILE A 98 8.98 0.74 -12.12
CA ILE A 98 9.89 -0.26 -11.54
C ILE A 98 9.21 -1.64 -11.52
N THR A 99 7.97 -1.74 -11.03
CA THR A 99 7.26 -3.03 -10.98
C THR A 99 6.93 -3.56 -12.37
N ARG A 100 6.70 -2.69 -13.35
CA ARG A 100 6.60 -3.10 -14.76
C ARG A 100 7.92 -3.69 -15.28
N MET A 101 9.06 -3.12 -14.92
CA MET A 101 10.37 -3.67 -15.30
C MET A 101 10.68 -5.01 -14.62
N MET A 102 10.01 -5.33 -13.52
CA MET A 102 10.12 -6.61 -12.82
C MET A 102 9.23 -7.71 -13.42
N MET A 103 8.42 -7.41 -14.45
CA MET A 103 7.58 -8.44 -15.08
C MET A 103 8.43 -9.59 -15.62
N PRO A 104 8.12 -10.84 -15.24
CA PRO A 104 8.85 -11.99 -15.74
C PRO A 104 8.61 -12.19 -17.24
N LYS A 105 9.49 -12.96 -17.89
CA LYS A 105 9.26 -13.42 -19.25
C LYS A 105 8.02 -14.32 -19.28
N PRO A 106 7.30 -14.46 -20.42
CA PRO A 106 6.12 -15.30 -20.50
C PRO A 106 6.34 -16.76 -20.07
N SER A 107 7.55 -17.30 -20.24
CA SER A 107 7.93 -18.65 -19.79
C SER A 107 8.04 -18.80 -18.28
N ASP A 108 8.25 -17.70 -17.57
CA ASP A 108 8.60 -17.67 -16.15
C ASP A 108 7.43 -17.13 -15.31
N VAL A 109 6.29 -16.79 -15.94
CA VAL A 109 5.07 -16.33 -15.28
C VAL A 109 4.53 -17.44 -14.37
N VAL A 110 4.34 -17.11 -13.10
CA VAL A 110 3.68 -17.97 -12.12
C VAL A 110 2.24 -17.50 -11.93
N SER A 111 1.31 -18.09 -12.68
CA SER A 111 -0.12 -17.85 -12.51
C SER A 111 -0.71 -18.69 -11.38
N ILE A 112 -1.77 -18.18 -10.74
CA ILE A 112 -2.57 -18.93 -9.77
C ILE A 112 -3.87 -19.44 -10.41
N ASP A 113 -4.33 -20.62 -10.02
CA ASP A 113 -5.65 -21.12 -10.42
C ASP A 113 -6.74 -20.17 -9.88
N PRO A 114 -7.55 -19.53 -10.74
CA PRO A 114 -8.62 -18.62 -10.31
C PRO A 114 -9.62 -19.24 -9.33
N LYS A 115 -9.74 -20.57 -9.30
CA LYS A 115 -10.61 -21.28 -8.36
C LYS A 115 -10.13 -21.14 -6.91
N LEU A 116 -8.82 -21.06 -6.69
CA LEU A 116 -8.24 -20.83 -5.36
C LEU A 116 -8.49 -19.40 -4.84
N LEU A 117 -8.90 -18.50 -5.73
CA LEU A 117 -9.20 -17.12 -5.40
C LEU A 117 -10.69 -16.85 -5.18
N MET A 118 -11.55 -17.86 -5.27
CA MET A 118 -12.98 -17.76 -4.93
C MET A 118 -13.20 -17.32 -3.49
N GLU A 119 -14.33 -16.67 -3.23
CA GLU A 119 -14.75 -16.39 -1.85
C GLU A 119 -14.81 -17.71 -1.09
N GLU A 120 -14.29 -17.72 0.14
CA GLU A 120 -14.39 -18.89 1.00
C GLU A 120 -15.88 -19.22 1.20
N ALA A 121 -16.19 -20.51 1.34
CA ALA A 121 -17.56 -20.94 1.59
C ALA A 121 -18.12 -20.20 2.79
N ASP A 122 -19.37 -19.73 2.70
CA ASP A 122 -20.03 -19.05 3.80
C ASP A 122 -20.15 -20.02 4.99
N PHE A 123 -19.27 -19.84 5.97
CA PHE A 123 -19.29 -20.59 7.23
C PHE A 123 -20.20 -19.94 8.27
N GLN A 124 -20.91 -18.85 7.92
CA GLN A 124 -21.90 -18.29 8.82
C GLN A 124 -23.05 -19.30 8.98
N LYS A 125 -23.30 -19.65 10.24
CA LYS A 125 -24.45 -20.48 10.60
C LYS A 125 -25.70 -19.67 10.25
N GLN A 126 -26.41 -20.08 9.19
CA GLN A 126 -27.72 -19.52 8.88
C GLN A 126 -28.64 -19.79 10.07
N LEU A 127 -28.91 -18.75 10.86
CA LEU A 127 -29.88 -18.81 11.94
C LEU A 127 -31.28 -18.80 11.32
N PRO A 128 -32.21 -19.63 11.82
CA PRO A 128 -33.57 -19.72 11.30
C PRO A 128 -34.36 -18.43 11.46
#